data_AF-A0AAQ0RVJ8-F1
#
_entry.id   AF-A0AAQ0RVJ8-F1
#
_cell.length_a   1.000
_cell.length_b   1.000
_cell.length_c   1.000
_cell.angle_alpha   90.00
_cell.angle_beta   90.00
_cell.angle_gamma   90.00
#
_symmetry.space_group_name_H-M   'P 1'
#
loop_
_entity.id
_entity.type
_entity.pdbx_description
1 polymer ?
#
loop_
_entity_poly.entity_id
_entity_poly.type
_entity_poly.pdbx_seq_one_letter_code
_entity_poly.pdbx_strand_id
1 'polypeptide(L)'
;MKYPRCPVCGKLVNQKSEVCQRTTEAGRKGEYRRWHRKCAKAYSKRKIRMEKTDECRRIEKERDDRLLDVWLDRQDALEFLGREISDYNEFAPEHDRAVVRMVYELTRQAILMFRINPMIPVDYGDDFRWLSAEIGSDGMNLIADSVRWHGARKWRNDPDVSPEGRTPRSFMGHVKEPGETLEDVYTGNVDREETVSYETALKHIWREDNIAGGRWADDRGPWTYK
;
A
#
# COMPACT_ATOMS: atom_id res chain seq x y z
N MET A 1 31.86 -50.76 -46.28
CA MET A 1 31.53 -49.31 -46.30
C MET A 1 30.02 -49.14 -46.34
N LYS A 2 29.40 -48.48 -45.36
CA LYS A 2 27.98 -48.11 -45.42
C LYS A 2 27.86 -46.80 -46.21
N TYR A 3 27.22 -46.84 -47.38
CA TYR A 3 26.99 -45.64 -48.18
C TYR A 3 26.04 -44.68 -47.43
N PRO A 4 26.34 -43.36 -47.37
CA PRO A 4 25.46 -42.40 -46.71
C PRO A 4 24.14 -42.26 -47.47
N ARG A 5 23.02 -42.08 -46.75
CA ARG A 5 21.73 -41.73 -47.36
C ARG A 5 21.65 -40.22 -47.51
N CYS A 6 21.30 -39.76 -48.70
CA CYS A 6 21.11 -38.34 -48.98
C CYS A 6 19.90 -37.81 -48.21
N PRO A 7 20.05 -36.78 -47.35
CA PRO A 7 18.96 -36.23 -46.55
C PRO A 7 17.90 -35.50 -47.37
N VAL A 8 18.14 -35.25 -48.66
CA VAL A 8 17.16 -34.59 -49.56
C VAL A 8 16.25 -35.61 -50.24
N CYS A 9 16.78 -36.72 -50.74
CA CYS A 9 16.02 -37.69 -51.55
C CYS A 9 15.94 -39.10 -50.97
N GLY A 10 16.59 -39.37 -49.82
CA GLY A 10 16.56 -40.65 -49.10
C GLY A 10 17.38 -41.79 -49.73
N LYS A 11 17.88 -41.61 -50.96
CA LYS A 11 18.67 -42.61 -51.70
C LYS A 11 20.13 -42.63 -51.23
N LEU A 12 20.78 -43.79 -51.40
CA LEU A 12 22.20 -43.96 -51.08
C LEU A 12 23.08 -43.13 -52.03
N VAL A 13 24.15 -42.55 -51.49
CA VAL A 13 25.19 -41.85 -52.22
C VAL A 13 26.33 -42.85 -52.46
N ASN A 14 26.24 -43.62 -53.55
CA ASN A 14 27.13 -44.75 -53.85
C ASN A 14 27.89 -44.61 -55.18
N GLN A 15 27.65 -43.55 -55.95
CA GLN A 15 28.32 -43.32 -57.23
C GLN A 15 29.74 -42.77 -57.03
N LYS A 16 30.72 -43.23 -57.82
CA LYS A 16 32.12 -42.74 -57.75
C LYS A 16 32.24 -41.22 -57.97
N SER A 17 31.35 -40.63 -58.78
CA SER A 17 31.26 -39.17 -59.01
C SER A 17 30.83 -38.37 -57.78
N GLU A 18 30.32 -39.05 -56.75
CA GLU A 18 29.88 -38.48 -55.47
C GLU A 18 30.94 -38.62 -54.38
N VAL A 19 32.17 -39.00 -54.71
CA VAL A 19 33.31 -38.95 -53.79
C VAL A 19 33.84 -37.51 -53.73
N CYS A 20 34.04 -36.99 -52.52
CA CYS A 20 34.62 -35.68 -52.29
C CYS A 20 36.07 -35.64 -52.80
N GLN A 21 36.35 -34.81 -53.80
CA GLN A 21 37.72 -34.61 -54.32
C GLN A 21 38.55 -33.67 -53.43
N ARG A 22 37.88 -32.87 -52.61
CA ARG A 22 38.46 -31.95 -51.62
C ARG A 22 37.58 -32.00 -50.37
N THR A 23 38.15 -31.67 -49.23
CA THR A 23 37.37 -31.53 -47.99
C THR A 23 36.41 -30.35 -48.14
N THR A 24 35.12 -30.63 -48.00
CA THR A 24 34.04 -29.64 -48.09
C THR A 24 33.00 -29.96 -47.02
N GLU A 25 31.99 -29.10 -46.91
CA GLU A 25 30.83 -29.34 -46.02
C GLU A 25 30.09 -30.65 -46.35
N ALA A 26 30.17 -31.11 -47.60
CA ALA A 26 29.59 -32.37 -48.03
C ALA A 26 30.38 -33.60 -47.58
N GLY A 27 31.61 -33.47 -47.08
CA GLY A 27 32.45 -34.59 -46.64
C GLY A 27 33.95 -34.35 -46.84
N ARG A 28 34.81 -35.16 -46.23
CA ARG A 28 36.27 -35.05 -46.36
C ARG A 28 36.76 -35.61 -47.70
N LYS A 29 37.96 -35.19 -48.13
CA LYS A 29 38.57 -35.73 -49.36
C LYS A 29 38.68 -37.27 -49.28
N GLY A 30 38.20 -37.96 -50.30
CA GLY A 30 38.19 -39.43 -50.38
C GLY A 30 36.94 -40.10 -49.79
N GLU A 31 36.09 -39.37 -49.06
CA GLU A 31 34.82 -39.88 -48.55
C GLU A 31 33.68 -39.67 -49.55
N TYR A 32 32.64 -40.52 -49.49
CA TYR A 32 31.39 -40.24 -50.18
C TYR A 32 30.70 -39.01 -49.58
N ARG A 33 30.13 -38.17 -50.44
CA ARG A 33 29.36 -37.00 -50.03
C ARG A 33 28.17 -37.39 -49.15
N ARG A 34 27.84 -36.54 -48.18
CA ARG A 34 26.65 -36.64 -47.33
C ARG A 34 25.34 -36.44 -48.11
N TRP A 35 25.38 -35.75 -49.26
CA TRP A 35 24.23 -35.55 -50.17
C TRP A 35 24.70 -35.57 -51.62
N HIS A 36 23.78 -35.91 -52.54
CA HIS A 36 24.10 -35.93 -53.97
C HIS A 36 24.47 -34.55 -54.51
N ARG A 37 25.37 -34.50 -55.49
CA ARG A 37 25.80 -33.26 -56.16
C ARG A 37 24.61 -32.50 -56.76
N LYS A 38 23.66 -33.23 -57.38
CA LYS A 38 22.41 -32.68 -57.91
C LYS A 38 21.45 -32.16 -56.83
N CYS A 39 21.53 -32.71 -55.61
CA CYS A 39 20.69 -32.32 -54.48
C CYS A 39 21.28 -31.15 -53.68
N ALA A 40 22.49 -30.68 -54.00
CA ALA A 40 23.20 -29.67 -53.22
C ALA A 40 22.40 -28.36 -53.05
N LYS A 41 21.77 -27.85 -54.12
CA LYS A 41 20.93 -26.62 -54.03
C LYS A 41 19.72 -26.81 -53.13
N ALA A 42 19.05 -27.96 -53.23
CA ALA A 42 17.89 -28.28 -52.40
C ALA A 42 18.29 -28.48 -50.93
N TYR A 43 19.46 -29.08 -50.68
CA TYR A 43 20.03 -29.20 -49.35
C TYR A 43 20.30 -27.84 -48.72
N SER A 44 21.00 -26.92 -49.42
CA SER A 44 21.23 -25.56 -48.91
C SER A 44 19.94 -24.82 -48.59
N LYS A 45 18.92 -24.89 -49.46
CA LYS A 45 17.61 -24.27 -49.19
C LYS A 45 16.93 -24.87 -47.96
N ARG A 46 17.00 -26.20 -47.78
CA ARG A 46 16.43 -26.88 -46.61
C ARG A 46 17.18 -26.50 -45.33
N LYS A 47 18.51 -26.41 -45.38
CA LYS A 47 19.36 -25.98 -44.26
C LYS A 47 18.99 -24.56 -43.81
N ILE A 48 18.94 -23.60 -44.75
CA ILE A 48 18.55 -22.21 -44.47
C ILE A 48 17.14 -22.13 -43.86
N ARG A 49 16.19 -22.93 -44.37
CA ARG A 49 14.84 -22.98 -43.77
C ARG A 49 14.88 -23.49 -42.35
N MET A 50 15.58 -24.60 -42.07
CA MET A 50 15.71 -25.14 -40.71
C MET A 50 16.36 -24.12 -39.77
N GLU A 51 17.47 -23.51 -40.16
CA GLU A 51 18.14 -22.44 -39.39
C GLU A 51 17.19 -21.27 -39.09
N LYS A 52 16.40 -20.82 -40.08
CA LYS A 52 15.40 -19.77 -39.87
C LYS A 52 14.28 -20.21 -38.90
N THR A 53 13.88 -21.48 -38.96
CA THR A 53 12.82 -22.01 -38.08
C THR A 53 13.34 -22.13 -36.64
N ASP A 54 14.57 -22.60 -36.47
CA ASP A 54 15.23 -22.70 -35.17
C ASP A 54 15.49 -21.31 -34.58
N GLU A 55 15.84 -20.32 -35.42
CA GLU A 55 15.94 -18.91 -35.01
C GLU A 55 14.60 -18.34 -34.54
N CYS A 56 13.52 -18.54 -35.30
CA CYS A 56 12.18 -18.13 -34.88
C CYS A 56 11.79 -18.74 -33.53
N ARG A 57 12.06 -20.04 -33.33
CA ARG A 57 11.80 -20.71 -32.05
C ARG A 57 12.62 -20.14 -30.89
N ARG A 58 13.88 -19.78 -31.14
CA ARG A 58 14.71 -19.12 -30.11
C ARG A 58 14.13 -17.76 -29.71
N ILE A 59 13.74 -16.95 -30.69
CA ILE A 59 13.15 -15.63 -30.44
C ILE A 59 11.81 -15.75 -29.70
N GLU A 60 10.96 -16.70 -30.10
CA GLU A 60 9.69 -16.98 -29.39
C GLU A 60 9.96 -17.38 -27.94
N LYS A 61 10.87 -18.34 -27.71
CA LYS A 61 11.26 -18.75 -26.37
C LYS A 61 11.79 -17.58 -25.53
N GLU A 62 12.67 -16.74 -26.07
CA GLU A 62 13.18 -15.56 -25.36
C GLU A 62 12.10 -14.52 -25.06
N ARG A 63 11.01 -14.46 -25.83
CA ARG A 63 9.87 -13.60 -25.53
C ARG A 63 9.03 -14.20 -24.42
N ASP A 64 8.77 -15.51 -24.48
CA ASP A 64 8.03 -16.23 -23.44
C ASP A 64 8.77 -16.17 -22.10
N ASP A 65 10.08 -16.38 -22.09
CA ASP A 65 10.94 -16.29 -20.91
C ASP A 65 10.90 -14.87 -20.32
N ARG A 66 10.96 -13.82 -21.15
CA ARG A 66 10.82 -12.42 -20.71
C ARG A 66 9.44 -12.10 -20.15
N LEU A 67 8.38 -12.64 -20.75
CA LEU A 67 7.03 -12.48 -20.23
C LEU A 67 6.89 -13.17 -18.88
N LEU A 68 7.43 -14.38 -18.72
CA LEU A 68 7.42 -15.12 -17.47
C LEU A 68 8.13 -14.34 -16.35
N ASP A 69 9.31 -13.76 -16.64
CA ASP A 69 10.07 -12.94 -15.71
C ASP A 69 9.25 -11.75 -15.19
N VAL A 70 8.64 -10.98 -16.10
CA VAL A 70 7.75 -9.85 -15.74
C VAL A 70 6.53 -10.30 -14.94
N TRP A 71 5.97 -11.48 -15.24
CA TRP A 71 4.86 -12.05 -14.49
C TRP A 71 5.27 -12.43 -13.05
N LEU A 72 6.46 -13.02 -12.88
CA LEU A 72 7.01 -13.35 -11.56
C LEU A 72 7.32 -12.08 -10.77
N ASP A 73 7.98 -11.08 -11.36
CA ASP A 73 8.24 -9.79 -10.73
C ASP A 73 6.95 -9.11 -10.26
N ARG A 74 5.90 -9.16 -11.07
CA ARG A 74 4.57 -8.64 -10.69
C ARG A 74 3.99 -9.40 -9.51
N GLN A 75 4.10 -10.73 -9.50
CA GLN A 75 3.60 -11.55 -8.40
C GLN A 75 4.35 -11.23 -7.11
N ASP A 76 5.68 -11.14 -7.16
CA ASP A 76 6.52 -10.79 -6.02
C ASP A 76 6.18 -9.39 -5.47
N ALA A 77 5.96 -8.41 -6.35
CA ALA A 77 5.51 -7.08 -5.97
C ALA A 77 4.13 -7.09 -5.28
N LEU A 78 3.19 -7.92 -5.76
CA LEU A 78 1.88 -8.08 -5.13
C LEU A 78 1.96 -8.80 -3.78
N GLU A 79 2.82 -9.81 -3.65
CA GLU A 79 3.07 -10.47 -2.36
C GLU A 79 3.72 -9.51 -1.36
N PHE A 80 4.67 -8.68 -1.81
CA PHE A 80 5.28 -7.64 -0.99
C PHE A 80 4.25 -6.62 -0.51
N LEU A 81 3.41 -6.08 -1.40
CA LEU A 81 2.32 -5.17 -1.03
C LEU A 81 1.32 -5.84 -0.09
N GLY A 82 0.99 -7.11 -0.32
CA GLY A 82 0.12 -7.88 0.57
C GLY A 82 0.67 -8.01 1.99
N ARG A 83 2.00 -8.17 2.14
CA ARG A 83 2.68 -8.18 3.44
C ARG A 83 2.66 -6.80 4.09
N GLU A 84 3.01 -5.74 3.37
CA GLU A 84 2.96 -4.37 3.92
C GLU A 84 1.54 -3.99 4.40
N ILE A 85 0.50 -4.36 3.64
CA ILE A 85 -0.89 -4.16 4.04
C ILE A 85 -1.21 -4.99 5.29
N SER A 86 -0.76 -6.26 5.35
CA SER A 86 -0.96 -7.12 6.52
C SER A 86 -0.30 -6.56 7.78
N ASP A 87 0.96 -6.11 7.67
CA ASP A 87 1.72 -5.51 8.76
C ASP A 87 1.04 -4.21 9.22
N TYR A 88 0.62 -3.35 8.27
CA TYR A 88 -0.15 -2.15 8.59
C TYR A 88 -1.44 -2.47 9.35
N ASN A 89 -2.18 -3.49 8.91
CA ASN A 89 -3.44 -3.91 9.54
C ASN A 89 -3.26 -4.51 10.94
N GLU A 90 -2.08 -5.04 11.25
CA GLU A 90 -1.74 -5.54 12.58
C GLU A 90 -1.60 -4.38 13.59
N PHE A 91 -1.02 -3.25 13.17
CA PHE A 91 -0.74 -2.10 14.06
C PHE A 91 -1.77 -0.96 13.97
N ALA A 92 -2.49 -0.83 12.85
CA ALA A 92 -3.51 0.20 12.64
C ALA A 92 -4.57 0.24 13.76
N PRO A 93 -5.11 -0.88 14.28
CA PRO A 93 -6.10 -0.86 15.35
C PRO A 93 -5.66 -0.12 16.61
N GLU A 94 -4.39 -0.29 17.01
CA GLU A 94 -3.84 0.33 18.22
C GLU A 94 -3.49 1.79 17.98
N HIS A 95 -2.88 2.09 16.83
CA HIS A 95 -2.58 3.45 16.40
C HIS A 95 -3.86 4.30 16.30
N ASP A 96 -4.89 3.79 15.64
CA ASP A 96 -6.13 4.51 15.41
C ASP A 96 -6.90 4.74 16.71
N ARG A 97 -6.94 3.74 17.61
CA ARG A 97 -7.46 3.92 18.98
C ARG A 97 -6.71 4.98 19.76
N ALA A 98 -5.38 5.05 19.61
CA ALA A 98 -4.57 6.07 20.27
C ALA A 98 -4.89 7.48 19.73
N VAL A 99 -5.08 7.63 18.42
CA VAL A 99 -5.51 8.89 17.78
C VAL A 99 -6.87 9.35 18.32
N VAL A 100 -7.87 8.47 18.34
CA VAL A 100 -9.22 8.80 18.88
C VAL A 100 -9.15 9.20 20.35
N ARG A 101 -8.40 8.43 21.16
CA ARG A 101 -8.22 8.72 22.59
C ARG A 101 -7.58 10.08 22.82
N MET A 102 -6.54 10.40 22.05
CA MET A 102 -5.81 11.66 22.15
C MET A 102 -6.72 12.86 21.88
N VAL A 103 -7.53 12.83 20.81
CA VAL A 103 -8.49 13.90 20.50
C VAL A 103 -9.49 14.10 21.65
N TYR A 104 -9.94 13.02 22.28
CA TYR A 104 -10.82 13.09 23.46
C TYR A 104 -10.15 13.71 24.67
N GLU A 105 -8.94 13.27 24.99
CA GLU A 105 -8.20 13.75 26.16
C GLU A 105 -7.88 15.23 26.03
N LEU A 106 -7.44 15.68 24.84
CA LEU A 106 -7.22 17.10 24.55
C LEU A 106 -8.51 17.91 24.68
N THR A 107 -9.62 17.40 24.15
CA THR A 107 -10.93 18.07 24.26
C THR A 107 -11.35 18.22 25.74
N ARG A 108 -11.17 17.15 26.54
CA ARG A 108 -11.47 17.18 27.99
C ARG A 108 -10.56 18.15 28.72
N GLN A 109 -9.25 18.12 28.48
CA GLN A 109 -8.29 19.04 29.09
C GLN A 109 -8.65 20.50 28.79
N ALA A 110 -9.02 20.82 27.55
CA ALA A 110 -9.43 22.17 27.18
C ALA A 110 -10.71 22.60 27.93
N ILE A 111 -11.76 21.76 27.96
CA ILE A 111 -12.99 22.02 28.72
C ILE A 111 -12.67 22.28 30.20
N LEU A 112 -11.77 21.49 30.79
CA LEU A 112 -11.38 21.62 32.20
C LEU A 112 -10.67 22.94 32.47
N MET A 113 -9.73 23.33 31.62
CA MET A 113 -9.02 24.60 31.77
C MET A 113 -9.98 25.80 31.64
N PHE A 114 -11.03 25.72 30.81
CA PHE A 114 -12.07 26.76 30.77
C PHE A 114 -12.95 26.81 32.03
N ARG A 115 -13.26 25.67 32.64
CA ARG A 115 -14.24 25.57 33.74
C ARG A 115 -13.64 25.68 35.14
N ILE A 116 -12.47 25.11 35.37
CA ILE A 116 -11.86 25.02 36.72
C ILE A 116 -11.25 26.36 37.13
N ASN A 117 -10.49 26.98 36.23
CA ASN A 117 -9.86 28.26 36.50
C ASN A 117 -9.89 29.15 35.25
N PRO A 118 -10.84 30.10 35.17
CA PRO A 118 -10.93 31.06 34.08
C PRO A 118 -9.65 31.86 33.84
N MET A 119 -8.76 31.97 34.83
CA MET A 119 -7.47 32.63 34.65
C MET A 119 -6.54 31.86 33.72
N ILE A 120 -6.65 30.53 33.59
CA ILE A 120 -5.77 29.74 32.71
C ILE A 120 -5.92 30.17 31.24
N PRO A 121 -7.14 30.20 30.64
CA PRO A 121 -7.31 30.73 29.29
C PRO A 121 -7.03 32.23 29.16
N VAL A 122 -7.27 33.02 30.23
CA VAL A 122 -7.03 34.47 30.23
C VAL A 122 -5.54 34.78 30.22
N ASP A 123 -4.75 34.11 31.05
CA ASP A 123 -3.31 34.29 31.16
C ASP A 123 -2.64 33.78 29.89
N TYR A 124 -3.11 32.64 29.36
CA TYR A 124 -2.61 32.04 28.12
C TYR A 124 -1.10 31.76 28.21
N GLY A 125 -0.71 31.15 29.33
CA GLY A 125 0.67 30.67 29.55
C GLY A 125 0.97 29.42 28.73
N ASP A 126 2.22 28.96 28.80
CA ASP A 126 2.74 27.86 27.97
C ASP A 126 1.90 26.58 28.07
N ASP A 127 1.36 26.25 29.25
CA ASP A 127 0.51 25.07 29.47
C ASP A 127 -0.78 25.09 28.63
N PHE A 128 -1.41 26.26 28.49
CA PHE A 128 -2.64 26.42 27.69
C PHE A 128 -2.33 26.71 26.22
N ARG A 129 -1.19 27.35 25.95
CA ARG A 129 -0.69 27.64 24.60
C ARG A 129 -0.32 26.36 23.86
N TRP A 130 0.37 25.42 24.51
CA TRP A 130 0.66 24.11 23.93
C TRP A 130 -0.62 23.38 23.53
N LEU A 131 -1.59 23.32 24.44
CA LEU A 131 -2.88 22.67 24.20
C LEU A 131 -3.64 23.33 23.04
N SER A 132 -3.59 24.66 22.96
CA SER A 132 -4.19 25.43 21.85
C SER A 132 -3.52 25.10 20.51
N ALA A 133 -2.20 24.91 20.49
CA ALA A 133 -1.46 24.53 19.28
C ALA A 133 -1.72 23.07 18.85
N GLU A 134 -1.92 22.16 19.81
CA GLU A 134 -2.34 20.77 19.51
C GLU A 134 -3.75 20.73 18.92
N ILE A 135 -4.69 21.46 19.52
CA ILE A 135 -6.10 21.46 19.11
C ILE A 135 -6.35 22.27 17.84
N GLY A 136 -5.63 23.36 17.66
CA GLY A 136 -5.87 24.32 16.59
C GLY A 136 -6.96 25.33 16.92
N SER A 137 -6.94 26.46 16.21
CA SER A 137 -7.83 27.58 16.53
C SER A 137 -9.31 27.27 16.27
N ASP A 138 -9.63 26.43 15.27
CA ASP A 138 -11.01 26.02 14.97
C ASP A 138 -11.56 25.09 16.04
N GLY A 139 -10.78 24.09 16.46
CA GLY A 139 -11.14 23.21 17.58
C GLY A 139 -11.32 23.99 18.88
N MET A 140 -10.41 24.89 19.19
CA MET A 140 -10.49 25.75 20.38
C MET A 140 -11.70 26.69 20.34
N ASN A 141 -12.09 27.19 19.16
CA ASN A 141 -13.31 27.97 19.00
C ASN A 141 -14.55 27.14 19.30
N LEU A 142 -14.65 25.93 18.74
CA LEU A 142 -15.77 25.02 18.99
C LEU A 142 -15.91 24.66 20.47
N ILE A 143 -14.79 24.35 21.14
CA ILE A 143 -14.79 24.02 22.57
C ILE A 143 -15.21 25.24 23.40
N ALA A 144 -14.62 26.42 23.12
CA ALA A 144 -14.95 27.66 23.80
C ALA A 144 -16.43 28.02 23.64
N ASP A 145 -17.00 27.86 22.44
CA ASP A 145 -18.43 28.10 22.18
C ASP A 145 -19.31 27.10 22.97
N SER A 146 -18.91 25.83 22.99
CA SER A 146 -19.63 24.75 23.68
C SER A 146 -19.69 24.95 25.19
N VAL A 147 -18.63 25.50 25.80
CA VAL A 147 -18.60 25.84 27.22
C VAL A 147 -19.08 27.27 27.52
N ARG A 148 -19.58 28.00 26.51
CA ARG A 148 -20.05 29.40 26.62
C ARG A 148 -18.96 30.35 27.16
N TRP A 149 -17.73 30.16 26.73
CA TRP A 149 -16.61 31.03 27.09
C TRP A 149 -16.75 32.41 26.43
N HIS A 150 -16.77 33.46 27.26
CA HIS A 150 -16.87 34.86 26.85
C HIS A 150 -15.56 35.65 27.02
N GLY A 151 -14.51 35.04 27.57
CA GLY A 151 -13.22 35.69 27.74
C GLY A 151 -12.42 35.80 26.44
N ALA A 152 -11.23 36.39 26.55
CA ALA A 152 -10.34 36.57 25.41
C ALA A 152 -9.96 35.22 24.76
N ARG A 153 -9.85 35.22 23.42
CA ARG A 153 -9.48 34.03 22.62
C ARG A 153 -8.11 34.24 21.98
N LYS A 154 -7.08 34.26 22.83
CA LYS A 154 -5.70 34.63 22.45
C LYS A 154 -5.10 33.70 21.39
N TRP A 155 -5.51 32.43 21.36
CA TRP A 155 -5.11 31.45 20.33
C TRP A 155 -5.46 31.85 18.90
N ARG A 156 -6.44 32.73 18.68
CA ARG A 156 -6.78 33.21 17.33
C ARG A 156 -5.69 34.07 16.69
N ASN A 157 -4.86 34.69 17.53
CA ASN A 157 -3.81 35.60 17.09
C ASN A 157 -2.41 35.02 17.35
N ASP A 158 -2.33 33.78 17.83
CA ASP A 158 -1.06 33.12 18.12
C ASP A 158 -0.49 32.53 16.83
N PRO A 159 0.70 32.97 16.38
CA PRO A 159 1.29 32.48 15.12
C PRO A 159 1.64 30.98 15.17
N ASP A 160 1.78 30.41 16.37
CA ASP A 160 2.12 28.99 16.54
C ASP A 160 0.87 28.08 16.54
N VAL A 161 -0.34 28.65 16.41
CA VAL A 161 -1.61 27.92 16.39
C VAL A 161 -2.22 27.98 15.00
N SER A 162 -2.15 26.86 14.26
CA SER A 162 -2.85 26.71 12.98
C SER A 162 -4.37 26.56 13.18
N PRO A 163 -5.19 26.75 12.13
CA PRO A 163 -6.61 26.42 12.17
C PRO A 163 -6.87 24.96 12.57
N GLU A 164 -6.12 24.03 11.99
CA GLU A 164 -6.35 22.58 12.11
C GLU A 164 -5.72 21.93 13.35
N GLY A 165 -4.72 22.59 13.97
CA GLY A 165 -3.92 22.05 15.06
C GLY A 165 -2.79 21.13 14.59
N ARG A 166 -1.99 20.64 15.54
CA ARG A 166 -0.89 19.69 15.29
C ARG A 166 -1.29 18.23 15.49
N THR A 167 -2.32 17.96 16.29
CA THR A 167 -2.75 16.59 16.59
C THR A 167 -3.33 15.92 15.33
N PRO A 168 -2.85 14.72 14.96
CA PRO A 168 -3.46 13.93 13.90
C PRO A 168 -4.93 13.65 14.22
N ARG A 169 -5.82 13.86 13.24
CA ARG A 169 -7.26 13.63 13.40
C ARG A 169 -7.82 12.57 12.45
N SER A 170 -7.04 12.16 11.45
CA SER A 170 -7.39 11.09 10.52
C SER A 170 -6.80 9.76 10.95
N PHE A 171 -7.53 8.69 10.65
CA PHE A 171 -7.19 7.31 10.95
C PHE A 171 -7.82 6.39 9.90
N MET A 172 -7.33 5.15 9.76
CA MET A 172 -7.79 4.23 8.71
C MET A 172 -8.79 3.20 9.28
N GLY A 173 -9.99 3.14 8.69
CA GLY A 173 -11.07 2.24 9.13
C GLY A 173 -12.14 2.95 9.95
N HIS A 174 -12.97 2.17 10.66
CA HIS A 174 -14.11 2.68 11.41
C HIS A 174 -13.96 2.29 12.88
N VAL A 175 -13.81 3.30 13.75
CA VAL A 175 -13.90 3.13 15.20
C VAL A 175 -15.36 3.39 15.58
N LYS A 176 -16.09 2.38 16.09
CA LYS A 176 -17.41 2.65 16.70
C LYS A 176 -17.21 3.64 17.84
N GLU A 177 -18.13 4.61 17.97
CA GLU A 177 -18.13 5.60 19.06
C GLU A 177 -17.69 4.95 20.38
N PRO A 178 -16.74 5.54 21.13
CA PRO A 178 -16.21 4.91 22.34
C PRO A 178 -17.33 4.64 23.36
N GLY A 179 -17.37 3.48 23.98
CA GLY A 179 -18.36 3.04 24.96
C GLY A 179 -17.77 2.90 26.37
N GLU A 180 -18.57 2.38 27.31
CA GLU A 180 -18.24 2.26 28.75
C GLU A 180 -16.98 1.44 29.07
N THR A 181 -16.44 0.70 28.11
CA THR A 181 -15.12 0.07 28.19
C THR A 181 -14.25 0.69 27.10
N LEU A 182 -13.07 1.21 27.47
CA LEU A 182 -12.01 1.70 26.56
C LEU A 182 -11.51 0.66 25.52
N GLU A 183 -12.12 -0.51 25.48
CA GLU A 183 -11.87 -1.66 24.62
C GLU A 183 -13.00 -1.83 23.59
N ASP A 184 -13.42 -0.77 22.89
CA ASP A 184 -14.34 -0.96 21.77
C ASP A 184 -13.63 -1.65 20.62
N VAL A 185 -14.14 -2.84 20.30
CA VAL A 185 -13.68 -3.76 19.28
C VAL A 185 -13.45 -3.02 17.97
N TYR A 186 -12.19 -2.95 17.54
CA TYR A 186 -11.83 -2.50 16.21
C TYR A 186 -12.49 -3.44 15.19
N THR A 187 -13.40 -2.91 14.40
CA THR A 187 -14.02 -3.62 13.27
C THR A 187 -13.68 -2.92 11.96
N GLY A 188 -12.45 -2.38 11.84
CA GLY A 188 -12.02 -1.58 10.71
C GLY A 188 -11.87 -2.42 9.44
N ASN A 189 -12.72 -2.11 8.46
CA ASN A 189 -12.46 -2.40 7.06
C ASN A 189 -11.54 -1.27 6.56
N VAL A 190 -10.33 -1.61 6.13
CA VAL A 190 -9.18 -0.71 5.93
C VAL A 190 -9.31 0.16 4.66
N ASP A 191 -10.40 -0.01 3.91
CA ASP A 191 -10.61 0.64 2.62
C ASP A 191 -11.04 2.13 2.70
N ARG A 192 -11.15 2.72 3.91
CA ARG A 192 -11.66 4.09 4.08
C ARG A 192 -10.92 4.87 5.17
N GLU A 193 -10.45 6.06 4.82
CA GLU A 193 -9.96 7.06 5.77
C GLU A 193 -11.15 7.74 6.47
N GLU A 194 -11.15 7.75 7.80
CA GLU A 194 -12.10 8.48 8.63
C GLU A 194 -11.39 9.56 9.46
N THR A 195 -12.15 10.55 9.93
CA THR A 195 -11.62 11.65 10.74
C THR A 195 -12.46 11.84 11.99
N VAL A 196 -11.83 11.84 13.16
CA VAL A 196 -12.50 12.27 14.40
C VAL A 196 -12.39 13.78 14.50
N SER A 197 -13.54 14.46 14.42
CA SER A 197 -13.62 15.90 14.64
C SER A 197 -13.78 16.23 16.12
N TYR A 198 -13.36 17.44 16.52
CA TYR A 198 -13.65 17.98 17.85
C TYR A 198 -15.15 18.08 18.13
N GLU A 199 -15.98 18.27 17.10
CA GLU A 199 -17.43 18.23 17.23
C GLU A 199 -17.92 16.83 17.64
N THR A 200 -17.38 15.77 17.06
CA THR A 200 -17.70 14.38 17.44
C THR A 200 -17.27 14.10 18.87
N ALA A 201 -16.07 14.52 19.26
CA ALA A 201 -15.58 14.39 20.63
C ALA A 201 -16.49 15.14 21.63
N LEU A 202 -16.87 16.39 21.32
CA LEU A 202 -17.77 17.19 22.14
C LEU A 202 -19.17 16.56 22.29
N LYS A 203 -19.77 16.08 21.19
CA LYS A 203 -21.08 15.40 21.22
C LYS A 203 -21.05 14.19 22.14
N HIS A 204 -19.96 13.46 22.12
CA HIS A 204 -19.84 12.28 22.93
C HIS A 204 -19.54 12.57 24.39
N ILE A 205 -18.61 13.48 24.71
CA ILE A 205 -18.39 13.94 26.09
C ILE A 205 -19.71 14.44 26.69
N TRP A 206 -20.51 15.17 25.90
CA TRP A 206 -21.84 15.60 26.32
C TRP A 206 -22.79 14.41 26.58
N ARG A 207 -22.80 13.38 25.73
CA ARG A 207 -23.60 12.14 25.95
C ARG A 207 -23.16 11.40 27.20
N GLU A 208 -21.86 11.20 27.42
CA GLU A 208 -21.32 10.61 28.66
C GLU A 208 -21.80 11.39 29.89
N ASP A 209 -21.71 12.72 29.85
CA ASP A 209 -22.02 13.58 30.99
C ASP A 209 -23.52 13.73 31.28
N ASN A 210 -24.38 13.62 30.26
CA ASN A 210 -25.80 13.99 30.36
C ASN A 210 -26.79 12.88 30.02
N ILE A 211 -26.35 11.78 29.40
CA ILE A 211 -27.21 10.67 28.96
C ILE A 211 -26.72 9.32 29.51
N ALA A 212 -25.41 9.07 29.51
CA ALA A 212 -24.78 7.84 30.01
C ALA A 212 -24.21 8.03 31.44
N GLY A 213 -24.95 8.74 32.28
CA GLY A 213 -24.75 8.71 33.72
C GLY A 213 -25.16 7.33 34.26
N GLY A 214 -24.21 6.63 34.88
CA GLY A 214 -24.37 5.24 35.28
C GLY A 214 -25.70 4.93 35.98
N ARG A 215 -26.36 3.86 35.53
CA ARG A 215 -27.40 3.05 36.20
C ARG A 215 -28.64 3.70 36.86
N TRP A 216 -28.70 5.00 37.15
CA TRP A 216 -29.85 5.67 37.79
C TRP A 216 -29.98 7.13 37.30
N ALA A 217 -31.22 7.62 37.16
CA ALA A 217 -31.56 8.96 36.65
C ALA A 217 -30.97 10.15 37.45
N ASP A 218 -30.31 9.85 38.56
CA ASP A 218 -29.74 10.81 39.51
C ASP A 218 -28.19 10.79 39.51
N ASP A 219 -27.56 9.82 38.85
CA ASP A 219 -26.09 9.70 38.75
C ASP A 219 -25.59 10.52 37.57
N ARG A 220 -25.41 11.78 37.91
CA ARG A 220 -24.79 12.83 37.11
C ARG A 220 -23.34 12.46 36.76
N GLY A 221 -22.99 12.42 35.47
CA GLY A 221 -21.64 12.09 35.00
C GLY A 221 -20.58 13.00 35.64
N PRO A 222 -19.29 12.60 35.67
CA PRO A 222 -18.24 13.21 36.51
C PRO A 222 -18.02 14.71 36.31
N TRP A 223 -18.61 15.31 35.27
CA TRP A 223 -18.48 16.73 34.91
C TRP A 223 -19.76 17.56 35.02
N THR A 224 -20.83 17.01 35.61
CA THR A 224 -22.02 17.80 35.95
C THR A 224 -21.81 18.54 37.27
N TYR A 225 -21.33 19.78 37.18
CA TYR A 225 -21.15 20.67 38.33
C TYR A 225 -22.51 21.28 38.77
N LYS A 226 -22.73 21.39 40.08
CA LYS A 226 -23.81 22.18 40.71
C LYS A 226 -23.34 23.63 40.89
#